data_AF-V4L6H4-F1
#
_entry.id   AF-V4L6H4-F1
#
_cell.length_a   1.000
_cell.length_b   1.000
_cell.length_c   1.000
_cell.angle_alpha   90.00
_cell.angle_beta   90.00
_cell.angle_gamma   90.00
#
_symmetry.space_group_name_H-M   'P 1'
#
loop_
_entity.id
_entity.type
_entity.pdbx_description
1 polymer ?
#
loop_
_entity_poly.entity_id
_entity_poly.type
_entity_poly.pdbx_seq_one_letter_code
_entity_poly.pdbx_strand_id
1 'polypeptide(L)'
;MQTRNTFSWIREEITRSISVSLMIYIITWASISSGYSIFAQQNYENPREATGHIVCANCHLARGIISKILRKEKGGYEITIVDASNERQVIDIIHRGLELLVSEGESIKLDQPLTSNPNVGGFGQGDAEIVLQDPLRVQGLLFFLGSVVLAQIFLVLKKKQFEKIQLSEMNF
;
A
#
# COMPACT_ATOMS: atom_id res chain seq x y z
N MET A 1 -18.72 52.75 -20.43
CA MET A 1 -19.22 51.36 -20.60
C MET A 1 -18.13 50.39 -21.08
N GLN A 2 -17.13 50.85 -21.86
CA GLN A 2 -16.08 50.03 -22.47
C GLN A 2 -15.04 49.42 -21.50
N THR A 3 -14.81 50.04 -20.32
CA THR A 3 -13.81 49.61 -19.33
C THR A 3 -14.28 48.49 -18.38
N ARG A 4 -15.59 48.27 -18.21
CA ARG A 4 -16.12 47.17 -17.37
C ARG A 4 -16.05 45.82 -18.09
N ASN A 5 -16.18 45.81 -19.42
CA ASN A 5 -16.14 44.58 -20.22
C ASN A 5 -14.72 44.03 -20.38
N THR A 6 -13.70 44.90 -20.47
CA THR A 6 -12.29 44.47 -20.52
C THR A 6 -11.84 43.89 -19.19
N PHE A 7 -12.23 44.51 -18.06
CA PHE A 7 -11.92 43.99 -16.73
C PHE A 7 -12.60 42.65 -16.44
N SER A 8 -13.86 42.47 -16.86
CA SER A 8 -14.58 41.20 -16.78
C SER A 8 -13.88 40.08 -17.56
N TRP A 9 -13.46 40.37 -18.80
CA TRP A 9 -12.78 39.41 -19.67
C TRP A 9 -11.39 39.02 -19.13
N ILE A 10 -10.62 39.98 -18.64
CA ILE A 10 -9.32 39.73 -18.00
C ILE A 10 -9.49 38.85 -16.74
N ARG A 11 -10.53 39.10 -15.93
CA ARG A 11 -10.80 38.32 -14.72
C ARG A 11 -11.17 36.87 -15.03
N GLU A 12 -12.00 36.61 -16.05
CA GLU A 12 -12.33 35.24 -16.47
C GLU A 12 -11.10 34.49 -17.00
N GLU A 13 -10.26 35.15 -17.80
CA GLU A 13 -9.06 34.52 -18.37
C GLU A 13 -8.00 34.22 -17.29
N ILE A 14 -7.83 35.10 -16.31
CA ILE A 14 -6.97 34.87 -15.13
C ILE A 14 -7.52 33.73 -14.28
N THR A 15 -8.84 33.67 -14.05
CA THR A 15 -9.45 32.61 -13.24
C THR A 15 -9.29 31.24 -13.91
N ARG A 16 -9.41 31.18 -15.25
CA ARG A 16 -9.22 29.96 -16.03
C ARG A 16 -7.74 29.50 -16.02
N SER A 17 -6.81 30.45 -16.12
CA SER A 17 -5.36 30.17 -16.05
C SER A 17 -4.92 29.63 -14.68
N ILE A 18 -5.45 30.21 -13.60
CA ILE A 18 -5.17 29.77 -12.22
C ILE A 18 -5.74 28.37 -11.98
N SER A 19 -6.96 28.10 -12.44
CA SER A 19 -7.59 26.77 -12.33
C SER A 19 -6.77 25.68 -13.03
N VAL A 20 -6.26 25.95 -14.23
CA VAL A 20 -5.42 25.00 -14.98
C VAL A 20 -4.08 24.77 -14.29
N SER A 21 -3.42 25.82 -13.79
CA SER A 21 -2.16 25.68 -13.04
C SER A 21 -2.34 24.92 -11.74
N LEU A 22 -3.45 25.12 -11.03
CA LEU A 22 -3.76 24.42 -9.79
C LEU A 22 -3.97 22.91 -10.02
N MET A 23 -4.66 22.54 -11.11
CA MET A 23 -4.86 21.12 -11.47
C MET A 23 -3.55 20.43 -11.85
N ILE A 24 -2.65 21.12 -12.57
CA ILE A 24 -1.33 20.59 -12.93
C ILE A 24 -0.46 20.41 -11.67
N TYR A 25 -0.52 21.34 -10.72
CA TYR A 25 0.20 21.24 -9.46
C TYR A 25 -0.25 20.02 -8.64
N ILE A 26 -1.55 19.73 -8.59
CA ILE A 26 -2.09 18.56 -7.87
C ILE A 26 -1.63 17.23 -8.51
N ILE A 27 -1.58 17.15 -9.85
CA ILE A 27 -1.15 15.92 -10.56
C ILE A 27 0.34 15.63 -10.33
N THR A 28 1.18 16.67 -10.26
CA THR A 28 2.64 16.51 -10.04
C THR A 28 3.01 16.15 -8.59
N TRP A 29 2.07 16.26 -7.64
CA TRP A 29 2.27 15.98 -6.23
C TRP A 29 1.76 14.60 -5.77
N ALA A 30 1.32 13.73 -6.70
CA ALA A 30 0.94 12.37 -6.37
C ALA A 30 2.15 11.61 -5.80
N SER A 31 2.14 11.36 -4.49
CA SER A 31 3.19 10.62 -3.79
C SER A 31 3.11 9.13 -4.13
N ILE A 32 4.27 8.52 -4.38
CA ILE A 32 4.39 7.07 -4.65
C ILE A 32 4.14 6.33 -3.34
N SER A 33 3.12 5.45 -3.31
CA SER A 33 2.87 4.55 -2.18
C SER A 33 3.99 3.51 -2.08
N SER A 34 4.59 3.36 -0.89
CA SER A 34 5.57 2.32 -0.59
C SER A 34 5.03 1.44 0.53
N GLY A 35 4.86 0.14 0.26
CA GLY A 35 4.48 -0.83 1.29
C GLY A 35 5.67 -1.19 2.19
N TYR A 36 5.51 -1.09 3.50
CA TYR A 36 6.53 -1.50 4.48
C TYR A 36 6.16 -2.83 5.15
N SER A 37 7.14 -3.70 5.39
CA SER A 37 6.99 -5.05 5.94
C SER A 37 6.44 -5.12 7.37
N ILE A 38 6.65 -4.09 8.19
CA ILE A 38 6.17 -4.03 9.58
C ILE A 38 4.65 -3.99 9.68
N PHE A 39 3.98 -3.35 8.71
CA PHE A 39 2.51 -3.28 8.67
C PHE A 39 1.87 -4.65 8.39
N ALA A 40 2.55 -5.52 7.64
CA ALA A 40 2.08 -6.88 7.41
C ALA A 40 2.19 -7.75 8.67
N GLN A 41 3.15 -7.47 9.57
CA GLN A 41 3.31 -8.21 10.82
C GLN A 41 2.26 -7.80 11.87
N GLN A 42 1.93 -6.50 11.95
CA GLN A 42 1.03 -5.95 12.96
C GLN A 42 -0.45 -6.25 12.70
N ASN A 43 -0.85 -6.44 11.44
CA ASN A 43 -2.25 -6.67 11.08
C ASN A 43 -2.72 -8.14 11.21
N TYR A 44 -1.82 -9.09 11.51
CA TYR A 44 -2.19 -10.51 11.63
C TYR A 44 -1.77 -11.07 12.99
N GLU A 45 -2.76 -11.51 13.79
CA GLU A 45 -2.53 -12.15 15.10
C GLU A 45 -1.68 -13.42 15.02
N ASN A 46 -1.74 -14.16 13.91
CA ASN A 46 -0.96 -15.37 13.67
C ASN A 46 -0.23 -15.26 12.33
N PRO A 47 1.09 -14.98 12.33
CA PRO A 47 1.88 -14.85 11.11
C PRO A 47 1.79 -16.15 10.29
N ARG A 48 1.32 -16.03 9.04
CA ARG A 48 1.29 -17.14 8.08
C ARG A 48 2.40 -16.94 7.06
N GLU A 49 3.05 -18.04 6.69
CA GLU A 49 3.95 -18.05 5.54
C GLU A 49 3.15 -17.79 4.25
N ALA A 50 3.84 -17.41 3.15
CA ALA A 50 3.22 -17.22 1.83
C ALA A 50 2.48 -18.49 1.31
N THR A 51 2.76 -19.66 1.89
CA THR A 51 2.13 -20.96 1.62
C THR A 51 0.86 -21.21 2.44
N GLY A 52 0.50 -20.33 3.39
CA GLY A 52 -0.69 -20.44 4.23
C GLY A 52 -0.54 -21.31 5.49
N HIS A 53 0.63 -21.92 5.71
CA HIS A 53 0.96 -22.62 6.96
C HIS A 53 1.26 -21.64 8.09
N ILE A 54 0.95 -22.06 9.33
CA ILE A 54 1.31 -21.31 10.55
C ILE A 54 2.83 -21.34 10.68
N VAL A 55 3.46 -20.17 10.77
CA VAL A 55 4.91 -20.06 11.02
C VAL A 55 5.15 -20.36 12.48
N CYS A 56 5.43 -21.62 12.78
CA CYS A 56 5.83 -22.01 14.12
C CYS A 56 7.33 -22.32 14.13
N ALA A 57 8.09 -21.58 14.95
CA ALA A 57 9.53 -21.78 15.06
C ALA A 57 9.88 -23.14 15.72
N ASN A 58 8.99 -23.68 16.54
CA ASN A 58 9.01 -25.07 17.03
C ASN A 58 7.61 -25.42 17.59
N CYS A 59 6.80 -26.14 16.81
CA CYS A 59 5.51 -26.67 17.26
C CYS A 59 5.65 -28.17 17.50
N HIS A 60 5.13 -28.63 18.63
CA HIS A 60 5.31 -30.01 19.05
C HIS A 60 4.16 -30.90 18.57
N LEU A 61 4.51 -32.06 18.00
CA LEU A 61 3.55 -33.01 17.42
C LEU A 61 2.89 -33.94 18.46
N ALA A 62 3.23 -33.81 19.75
CA ALA A 62 2.73 -34.68 20.81
C ALA A 62 2.17 -33.90 22.01
N ARG A 63 1.14 -34.47 22.62
CA ARG A 63 0.53 -34.02 23.88
C ARG A 63 1.25 -34.66 25.07
N GLY A 64 1.43 -33.92 26.16
CA GLY A 64 2.14 -34.46 27.32
C GLY A 64 2.42 -33.41 28.41
N ILE A 65 3.21 -33.81 29.40
CA ILE A 65 3.68 -32.93 30.47
C ILE A 65 5.18 -32.70 30.29
N ILE A 66 5.61 -31.45 30.47
CA ILE A 66 7.03 -31.09 30.44
C ILE A 66 7.69 -31.59 31.72
N SER A 67 8.60 -32.56 31.60
CA SER A 67 9.30 -33.13 32.76
C SER A 67 10.54 -32.34 33.15
N LYS A 68 11.35 -31.94 32.16
CA LYS A 68 12.63 -31.24 32.39
C LYS A 68 12.96 -30.31 31.23
N ILE A 69 13.54 -29.15 31.55
CA ILE A 69 14.09 -28.20 30.59
C ILE A 69 15.58 -27.98 30.92
N LEU A 70 16.47 -28.46 30.06
CA LEU A 70 17.92 -28.30 30.20
C LEU A 70 18.44 -27.22 29.24
N ARG A 71 19.21 -26.27 29.76
CA ARG A 71 19.88 -25.27 28.92
C ARG A 71 21.19 -25.81 28.38
N LYS A 72 21.38 -25.84 27.06
CA LYS A 72 22.62 -26.32 26.44
C LYS A 72 23.75 -25.28 26.56
N GLU A 73 24.99 -25.76 26.67
CA GLU A 73 26.19 -24.90 26.72
C GLU A 73 26.33 -24.02 25.47
N LYS A 74 25.98 -24.58 24.30
CA LYS A 74 25.90 -23.87 23.03
C LYS A 74 24.58 -23.10 22.88
N GLY A 75 23.96 -22.65 23.98
CA GLY A 75 22.66 -21.99 24.04
C GLY A 75 21.49 -22.77 23.41
N GLY A 76 20.27 -22.35 23.69
CA GLY A 76 19.08 -23.13 23.38
C GLY A 76 18.70 -24.08 24.52
N TYR A 77 17.66 -24.87 24.29
CA TYR A 77 17.00 -25.67 25.33
C TYR A 77 16.75 -27.10 24.84
N GLU A 78 16.82 -28.04 25.76
CA GLU A 78 16.44 -29.43 25.56
C GLU A 78 15.27 -29.73 26.49
N ILE A 79 14.13 -30.08 25.89
CA ILE A 79 12.89 -30.29 26.61
C ILE A 79 12.56 -31.77 26.55
N THR A 80 12.32 -32.37 27.72
CA THR A 80 11.81 -33.74 27.80
C THR A 80 10.32 -33.70 28.09
N ILE A 81 9.53 -34.21 27.14
CA ILE A 81 8.07 -34.29 27.23
C ILE A 81 7.69 -35.74 27.46
N VAL A 82 6.86 -35.97 28.47
CA VAL A 82 6.32 -37.31 28.78
C VAL A 82 4.88 -37.37 28.30
N ASP A 83 4.57 -38.30 27.40
CA ASP A 83 3.19 -38.55 26.97
C ASP A 83 2.40 -39.19 28.12
N ALA A 84 1.28 -38.58 28.49
CA ALA A 84 0.42 -39.03 29.57
C ALA A 84 -0.26 -40.39 29.29
N SER A 85 -0.28 -40.84 28.02
CA SER A 85 -1.01 -42.05 27.61
C SER A 85 -0.13 -43.29 27.40
N ASN A 86 1.16 -43.13 27.11
CA ASN A 86 2.04 -44.23 26.71
C ASN A 86 3.40 -44.23 27.43
N GLU A 87 3.62 -43.32 28.39
CA GLU A 87 4.90 -43.11 29.11
C GLU A 87 6.13 -42.93 28.20
N ARG A 88 5.91 -42.65 26.92
CA ARG A 88 6.99 -42.39 25.96
C ARG A 88 7.54 -41.00 26.22
N GLN A 89 8.86 -40.93 26.33
CA GLN A 89 9.59 -39.68 26.43
C GLN A 89 9.99 -39.22 25.04
N VAL A 90 9.61 -37.99 24.70
CA VAL A 90 10.03 -37.30 23.48
C VAL A 90 10.97 -36.18 23.90
N ILE A 91 12.16 -36.13 23.30
CA ILE A 91 13.15 -35.09 23.54
C ILE A 91 13.07 -34.11 22.37
N ASP A 92 12.81 -32.85 22.68
CA ASP A 92 12.80 -31.76 21.70
C ASP A 92 13.97 -30.81 21.96
N ILE A 93 14.56 -30.31 20.87
CA ILE A 93 15.75 -29.47 20.91
C ILE A 93 15.44 -28.12 20.26
N ILE A 94 15.45 -27.08 21.09
CA ILE A 94 15.28 -25.69 20.67
C ILE A 94 16.64 -25.05 20.48
N HIS A 95 16.85 -24.45 19.32
CA HIS A 95 18.09 -23.75 18.96
C HIS A 95 18.20 -22.38 19.65
N ARG A 96 19.40 -21.77 19.63
CA ARG A 96 19.64 -20.42 20.16
C ARG A 96 18.75 -19.37 19.48
N GLY A 97 18.39 -18.34 20.24
CA GLY A 97 17.68 -17.15 19.73
C GLY A 97 16.17 -17.18 19.92
N LEU A 98 15.62 -18.25 20.48
CA LEU A 98 14.20 -18.40 20.80
C LEU A 98 13.98 -18.26 22.31
N GLU A 99 12.96 -17.50 22.68
CA GLU A 99 12.50 -17.36 24.07
C GLU A 99 11.44 -18.43 24.38
N LEU A 100 11.54 -19.06 25.55
CA LEU A 100 10.65 -20.12 26.01
C LEU A 100 9.37 -19.55 26.63
N LEU A 101 8.21 -20.04 26.22
CA LEU A 101 6.91 -19.64 26.78
C LEU A 101 6.40 -20.58 27.88
N VAL A 102 6.87 -21.83 27.87
CA VAL A 102 6.37 -22.92 28.72
C VAL A 102 7.30 -23.20 29.90
N SER A 103 6.73 -23.68 31.01
CA SER A 103 7.46 -24.01 32.24
C SER A 103 7.48 -25.51 32.54
N GLU A 104 8.40 -25.95 33.42
CA GLU A 104 8.42 -27.34 33.90
C GLU A 104 7.11 -27.69 34.63
N GLY A 105 6.56 -28.87 34.35
CA GLY A 105 5.29 -29.36 34.92
C GLY A 105 4.04 -28.90 34.18
N GLU A 106 4.16 -28.09 33.13
CA GLU A 106 3.03 -27.64 32.32
C GLU A 106 2.52 -28.74 31.37
N SER A 107 1.19 -28.83 31.22
CA SER A 107 0.55 -29.73 30.25
C SER A 107 0.38 -29.05 28.90
N ILE A 108 0.97 -29.62 27.85
CA ILE A 108 0.91 -29.07 26.49
C ILE A 108 -0.07 -29.82 25.60
N LYS A 109 -0.72 -29.08 24.70
CA LYS A 109 -1.59 -29.61 23.64
C LYS A 109 -0.79 -29.87 22.36
N LEU A 110 -1.38 -30.67 21.47
CA LEU A 110 -0.82 -30.90 20.13
C LEU A 110 -0.74 -29.56 19.37
N ASP A 111 0.37 -29.34 18.66
CA ASP A 111 0.67 -28.13 17.88
C ASP A 111 0.74 -26.83 18.71
N GLN A 112 0.89 -26.93 20.04
CA GLN A 112 1.13 -25.76 20.88
C GLN A 112 2.56 -25.25 20.68
N PRO A 113 2.77 -23.93 20.49
CA PRO A 113 4.10 -23.36 20.38
C PRO A 113 4.82 -23.40 21.73
N LEU A 114 6.07 -23.86 21.73
CA LEU A 114 6.93 -23.87 22.94
C LEU A 114 7.73 -22.58 23.08
N THR A 115 7.87 -21.82 22.00
CA THR A 115 8.72 -20.62 21.93
C THR A 115 7.97 -19.41 21.40
N SER A 116 8.43 -18.22 21.81
CA SER A 116 8.01 -16.95 21.23
C SER A 116 8.60 -16.79 19.82
N ASN A 117 7.87 -16.13 18.92
CA ASN A 117 8.33 -15.85 17.57
C ASN A 117 9.25 -14.61 17.57
N PRO A 118 10.57 -14.76 17.30
CA PRO A 118 11.51 -13.64 17.31
C PRO A 118 11.46 -12.84 15.99
N ASN A 119 10.63 -13.25 15.02
CA ASN A 119 10.55 -12.57 13.73
C ASN A 119 9.94 -11.17 13.87
N VAL A 120 10.73 -10.15 13.53
CA VAL A 120 10.32 -8.72 13.52
C VAL A 120 10.08 -8.18 12.10
N GLY A 121 10.25 -9.02 11.07
CA GLY A 121 10.01 -8.67 9.66
C GLY A 121 8.77 -9.36 9.09
N GLY A 122 8.28 -8.86 7.96
CA GLY A 122 7.12 -9.42 7.25
C GLY A 122 7.32 -9.36 5.75
N PHE A 123 6.59 -10.18 5.00
CA PHE A 123 6.57 -10.10 3.54
C PHE A 123 5.34 -9.31 3.09
N GLY A 124 5.54 -8.24 2.33
CA GLY A 124 4.47 -7.45 1.74
C GLY A 124 4.58 -7.48 0.21
N GLN A 125 3.46 -7.76 -0.46
CA GLN A 125 3.35 -7.61 -1.91
C GLN A 125 2.60 -6.32 -2.22
N GLY A 126 3.04 -5.61 -3.26
CA GLY A 126 2.36 -4.45 -3.80
C GLY A 126 2.19 -4.63 -5.30
N ASP A 127 0.97 -4.37 -5.77
CA ASP A 127 0.67 -4.40 -7.20
C ASP A 127 0.95 -3.02 -7.80
N ALA A 128 1.54 -3.01 -8.99
CA ALA A 128 1.77 -1.81 -9.77
C ALA A 128 1.30 -2.04 -11.21
N GLU A 129 0.68 -1.02 -11.79
CA GLU A 129 0.26 -1.01 -13.17
C GLU A 129 1.24 -0.18 -14.01
N ILE A 130 1.66 -0.73 -15.14
CA ILE A 130 2.48 -0.01 -16.12
C ILE A 130 1.73 0.06 -17.44
N VAL A 131 1.62 1.28 -17.99
CA VAL A 131 1.04 1.50 -19.31
C VAL A 131 2.19 1.75 -20.30
N LEU A 132 2.41 0.80 -21.21
CA LEU A 132 3.34 0.97 -22.31
C LEU A 132 2.71 1.89 -23.37
N GLN A 133 3.28 3.08 -23.50
CA GLN A 133 2.73 4.12 -24.37
C GLN A 133 3.57 4.31 -25.63
N ASP A 134 2.90 4.39 -26.77
CA ASP A 134 3.50 4.79 -28.05
C ASP A 134 3.64 6.33 -28.12
N PRO A 135 4.85 6.89 -28.38
CA PRO A 135 5.05 8.33 -28.50
C PRO A 135 4.16 8.99 -29.57
N LEU A 136 3.81 8.27 -30.65
CA LEU A 136 2.93 8.81 -31.71
C LEU A 136 1.52 9.07 -31.19
N ARG A 137 0.99 8.23 -30.29
CA ARG A 137 -0.33 8.44 -29.67
C ARG A 137 -0.36 9.70 -28.82
N VAL A 138 0.72 9.96 -28.08
CA VAL A 138 0.86 11.17 -27.25
C VAL A 138 0.97 12.41 -28.13
N GLN A 139 1.78 12.36 -29.20
CA GLN A 139 1.91 13.46 -30.14
C GLN A 139 0.57 13.79 -30.84
N GLY A 140 -0.18 12.76 -31.25
CA GLY A 140 -1.52 12.92 -31.81
C GLY A 140 -2.50 13.55 -30.83
N LEU A 141 -2.47 13.12 -29.56
CA LEU A 141 -3.29 13.70 -28.49
C LEU A 141 -2.96 15.18 -28.25
N LEU A 142 -1.68 15.55 -28.23
CA LEU A 142 -1.26 16.94 -28.05
C LEU A 142 -1.73 17.83 -29.20
N PHE A 143 -1.62 17.35 -30.44
CA PHE A 143 -2.12 18.09 -31.60
C PHE A 143 -3.64 18.25 -31.57
N PHE A 144 -4.36 17.18 -31.21
CA PHE A 144 -5.81 17.23 -31.06
C PHE A 144 -6.24 18.25 -30.01
N LEU A 145 -5.67 18.19 -28.80
CA LEU A 145 -5.96 19.16 -27.73
C LEU A 145 -5.61 20.60 -28.16
N GLY A 146 -4.49 20.80 -28.84
CA GLY A 146 -4.12 22.10 -29.40
C GLY A 146 -5.15 22.62 -30.40
N SER A 147 -5.67 21.77 -31.28
CA SER A 147 -6.70 22.15 -32.25
C SER A 147 -8.04 22.49 -31.60
N VAL A 148 -8.42 21.78 -30.53
CA VAL A 148 -9.63 22.07 -29.75
C VAL A 148 -9.52 23.44 -29.07
N VAL A 149 -8.38 23.74 -28.43
CA VAL A 149 -8.14 25.06 -27.81
C VAL A 149 -8.20 26.17 -28.85
N LEU A 150 -7.56 25.98 -30.00
CA LEU A 150 -7.59 26.94 -31.10
C LEU A 150 -9.02 27.20 -31.61
N ALA A 151 -9.81 26.14 -31.79
CA ALA A 151 -11.20 26.24 -32.21
C ALA A 151 -12.06 26.99 -31.18
N GLN A 152 -11.88 26.70 -29.89
CA GLN A 152 -12.59 27.40 -28.81
C GLN A 152 -12.27 28.91 -28.81
N ILE A 153 -11.01 29.29 -29.00
CA ILE A 153 -10.60 30.70 -29.11
C ILE A 153 -11.31 31.36 -30.30
N PHE A 154 -11.30 30.73 -31.47
CA PHE A 154 -11.96 31.30 -32.65
C PHE A 154 -13.46 31.46 -32.48
N LEU A 155 -14.14 30.48 -31.87
CA LEU A 155 -15.57 30.58 -31.59
C LEU A 155 -15.89 31.73 -30.64
N VAL A 156 -15.09 31.92 -29.58
CA VAL A 156 -15.26 33.03 -28.64
C VAL A 156 -15.00 34.38 -29.32
N LEU A 157 -13.93 34.49 -30.12
CA LEU A 157 -13.63 35.72 -30.87
C LEU A 157 -14.73 36.04 -31.88
N LYS A 158 -15.24 35.03 -32.60
CA LYS A 158 -16.34 35.20 -33.56
C LYS A 158 -17.64 35.61 -32.87
N LYS A 159 -17.96 35.00 -31.73
CA LYS A 159 -19.10 35.43 -30.90
C LYS A 159 -18.96 36.90 -30.49
N LYS A 160 -17.77 37.31 -30.03
CA LYS A 160 -17.51 38.71 -29.65
C LYS A 160 -17.56 39.68 -30.83
N GLN A 161 -17.15 39.24 -32.02
CA GLN A 161 -17.29 40.03 -33.24
C GLN A 161 -18.78 40.24 -33.58
N PHE A 162 -19.59 39.17 -33.52
CA PHE A 162 -21.01 39.22 -33.82
C PHE A 162 -21.79 40.10 -32.83
N GLU A 163 -21.54 39.97 -31.53
CA GLU A 163 -22.14 40.82 -30.49
C GLU A 163 -21.89 42.32 -30.75
N LYS A 164 -20.70 42.69 -31.27
CA LYS A 164 -20.41 44.09 -31.62
C LYS A 164 -21.22 44.60 -32.80
N ILE A 165 -21.46 43.76 -33.80
CA ILE A 165 -22.23 44.13 -35.00
C ILE A 165 -23.71 44.30 -34.64
N GLN A 166 -24.28 43.37 -33.87
CA GLN A 166 -25.67 43.48 -33.40
C GLN A 166 -25.92 44.75 -32.58
N LEU A 167 -24.96 45.14 -31.72
CA LEU A 167 -25.04 46.40 -30.97
C LEU A 167 -25.05 47.64 -31.88
N SER A 168 -24.37 47.60 -33.03
CA SER A 168 -24.36 48.72 -33.98
C SER A 168 -25.63 48.80 -34.84
N GLU A 169 -26.25 47.66 -35.15
CA GLU A 169 -27.47 47.59 -35.94
C GLU A 169 -28.75 47.71 -35.09
N MET A 170 -28.64 47.68 -33.76
CA MET A 170 -29.78 47.67 -32.80
C MET A 170 -30.83 46.57 -33.09
N ASN A 171 -30.46 45.57 -33.88
CA ASN A 171 -31.27 44.39 -34.19
C ASN A 171 -30.68 43.19 -33.44
N PHE A 172 -31.44 42.72 -32.46
CA PHE A 172 -31.06 41.61 -31.56
C PHE A 172 -31.47 40.26 -32.14
#